data_AF-A0A3P6RYF1-F1
#
_entry.id   AF-A0A3P6RYF1-F1
#
_cell.length_a   1.000
_cell.length_b   1.000
_cell.length_c   1.000
_cell.angle_alpha   90.00
_cell.angle_beta   90.00
_cell.angle_gamma   90.00
#
_symmetry.space_group_name_H-M   'P 1'
#
loop_
_entity.id
_entity.type
_entity.pdbx_description
1 polymer ?
#
loop_
_entity_poly.entity_id
_entity_poly.type
_entity_poly.pdbx_seq_one_letter_code
_entity_poly.pdbx_strand_id
1 'polypeptide(L)'
;LSRKRPRTDNQLLDPPKFLPNFPGVGQASLAASPIDCSYQDENFSQQVIKFSTFQEDQWSPIYDINHQQLTKLKICVVADKGFNYSISDGCFVNQKKNHFQISVNIEANDENPPKFVKVDGVMHPIKAIKLAFCGVKAEMLTSEIQIKQSQTDRKPIPHDPVM
;
A
#
# COMPACT_ATOMS: atom_id res chain seq x y z
N LEU A 1 -35.15 -19.70 -21.39
CA LEU A 1 -35.45 -18.26 -21.59
C LEU A 1 -34.34 -17.44 -20.92
N SER A 2 -33.37 -16.99 -21.72
CA SER A 2 -32.20 -16.25 -21.28
C SER A 2 -32.52 -14.75 -21.21
N ARG A 3 -32.44 -14.12 -20.04
CA ARG A 3 -32.54 -12.65 -19.90
C ARG A 3 -31.16 -12.06 -19.69
N LYS A 4 -30.55 -11.56 -20.78
CA LYS A 4 -29.39 -10.66 -20.74
C LYS A 4 -29.84 -9.32 -20.13
N ARG A 5 -29.10 -8.82 -19.14
CA ARG A 5 -29.26 -7.45 -18.62
C ARG A 5 -28.47 -6.47 -19.50
N PRO A 6 -28.97 -5.25 -19.79
CA PRO A 6 -28.26 -4.27 -20.60
C PRO A 6 -27.06 -3.69 -19.82
N ARG A 7 -25.95 -3.43 -20.53
CA ARG A 7 -24.87 -2.55 -20.08
C ARG A 7 -25.38 -1.11 -20.19
N THR A 8 -25.33 -0.35 -19.11
CA THR A 8 -25.45 1.11 -19.13
C THR A 8 -24.08 1.76 -19.01
N ASP A 9 -23.97 2.85 -19.75
CA ASP A 9 -22.77 3.51 -20.25
C ASP A 9 -21.80 4.09 -19.21
N ASN A 10 -20.59 4.31 -19.72
CA ASN A 10 -19.49 5.11 -19.21
C ASN A 10 -19.94 6.32 -18.36
N GLN A 11 -19.71 6.25 -17.05
CA GLN A 11 -19.40 7.44 -16.28
C GLN A 11 -17.90 7.66 -16.33
N LEU A 12 -17.52 8.67 -17.11
CA LEU A 12 -16.18 9.25 -17.13
C LEU A 12 -15.98 9.90 -15.75
N LEU A 13 -15.34 9.18 -14.83
CA LEU A 13 -14.94 9.72 -13.53
C LEU A 13 -13.82 10.74 -13.76
N ASP A 14 -13.98 11.92 -13.18
CA ASP A 14 -12.91 12.93 -13.16
C ASP A 14 -11.64 12.32 -12.56
N PRO A 15 -10.44 12.62 -13.11
CA PRO A 15 -9.20 12.13 -12.55
C PRO A 15 -9.00 12.67 -11.13
N PRO A 16 -8.42 11.88 -10.20
CA PRO A 16 -8.10 12.36 -8.86
C PRO A 16 -7.19 13.59 -8.92
N LYS A 17 -7.51 14.61 -8.12
CA LYS A 17 -6.79 15.91 -8.09
C LYS A 17 -5.38 15.86 -7.49
N PHE A 18 -4.91 14.67 -7.13
CA PHE A 18 -3.59 14.44 -6.53
C PHE A 18 -2.98 13.18 -7.16
N LEU A 19 -2.39 13.32 -8.34
CA LEU A 19 -1.54 12.28 -8.91
C LEU A 19 -0.07 12.75 -8.78
N PRO A 20 0.81 12.02 -8.09
CA PRO A 20 2.22 12.07 -8.41
C PRO A 20 2.42 11.51 -9.83
N ASN A 21 3.20 12.22 -10.64
CA ASN A 21 3.53 11.81 -12.00
C ASN A 21 4.61 10.72 -11.95
N PHE A 22 4.34 9.51 -12.45
CA PHE A 22 5.29 8.40 -12.45
C PHE A 22 6.01 8.28 -13.80
N PRO A 23 7.32 8.53 -13.89
CA PRO A 23 8.09 8.17 -15.08
C PRO A 23 8.34 6.66 -15.10
N GLY A 24 7.99 6.01 -16.21
CA GLY A 24 8.21 4.58 -16.38
C GLY A 24 9.68 4.26 -16.60
N VAL A 25 10.27 3.39 -15.78
CA VAL A 25 11.57 2.77 -16.08
C VAL A 25 11.64 1.33 -15.55
N GLY A 26 11.97 0.43 -16.48
CA GLY A 26 12.96 -0.66 -16.38
C GLY A 26 12.94 -1.60 -15.18
N GLN A 27 12.76 -2.89 -15.45
CA GLN A 27 13.07 -3.99 -14.54
C GLN A 27 14.51 -3.88 -14.00
N ALA A 28 14.65 -3.76 -12.68
CA ALA A 28 15.91 -3.99 -11.99
C ALA A 28 15.66 -4.81 -10.71
N SER A 29 16.57 -5.76 -10.47
CA SER A 29 16.50 -6.81 -9.45
C SER A 29 16.34 -6.26 -8.02
N LEU A 30 15.44 -6.89 -7.27
CA LEU A 30 15.12 -6.54 -5.89
C LEU A 30 16.27 -6.94 -4.95
N ALA A 31 17.01 -5.95 -4.43
CA ALA A 31 17.86 -6.14 -3.26
C ALA A 31 16.99 -6.14 -1.99
N ALA A 32 17.37 -6.95 -0.99
CA ALA A 32 16.63 -7.08 0.25
C ALA A 32 16.77 -5.82 1.13
N SER A 33 15.63 -5.19 1.45
CA SER A 33 15.50 -4.05 2.36
C SER A 33 15.17 -4.52 3.80
N PRO A 34 15.35 -3.65 4.83
CA PRO A 34 15.58 -4.04 6.24
C PRO A 34 14.28 -4.35 7.00
N ILE A 35 13.43 -5.17 6.40
CA ILE A 35 12.17 -5.61 6.99
C ILE A 35 12.48 -6.77 7.94
N ASP A 36 12.71 -6.44 9.20
CA ASP A 36 12.80 -7.44 10.26
C ASP A 36 11.38 -7.81 10.73
N CYS A 37 10.75 -8.73 10.00
CA CYS A 37 9.45 -9.30 10.33
C CYS A 37 9.62 -10.77 10.73
N SER A 38 10.21 -11.03 11.90
CA SER A 38 10.18 -12.37 12.51
C SER A 38 8.95 -12.54 13.40
N TYR A 39 7.74 -12.59 12.81
CA TYR A 39 6.60 -13.24 13.48
C TYR A 39 6.72 -14.75 13.24
N GLN A 40 7.53 -15.43 14.05
CA GLN A 40 7.54 -16.89 14.11
C GLN A 40 6.50 -17.34 15.13
N ASP A 41 5.27 -17.57 14.67
CA ASP A 41 4.36 -18.46 15.38
C ASP A 41 4.66 -19.89 14.89
N GLU A 42 5.45 -20.64 15.68
CA GLU A 42 5.95 -21.99 15.38
C GLU A 42 4.82 -23.03 15.18
N ASN A 43 3.56 -22.63 15.36
CA ASN A 43 2.39 -23.49 15.24
C ASN A 43 1.64 -23.39 13.90
N PHE A 44 2.05 -22.50 12.99
CA PHE A 44 1.47 -22.40 11.64
C PHE A 44 2.49 -22.77 10.56
N SER A 45 2.31 -23.93 9.94
CA SER A 45 2.91 -24.29 8.65
C SER A 45 2.32 -23.46 7.48
N GLN A 46 1.97 -22.20 7.74
CA GLN A 46 1.19 -21.37 6.84
C GLN A 46 2.13 -20.43 6.09
N GLN A 47 2.13 -20.56 4.76
CA GLN A 47 2.76 -19.59 3.87
C GLN A 47 2.15 -18.21 4.16
N VAL A 48 2.99 -17.23 4.52
CA VAL A 48 2.59 -15.84 4.79
C VAL A 48 2.96 -14.93 3.63
N ILE A 49 2.17 -13.88 3.39
CA ILE A 49 2.55 -12.84 2.42
C ILE A 49 3.74 -12.09 3.00
N LYS A 50 4.82 -12.01 2.22
CA LYS A 50 6.00 -11.23 2.54
C LYS A 50 5.91 -9.87 1.84
N PHE A 51 6.23 -8.82 2.57
CA PHE A 51 6.26 -7.45 2.05
C PHE A 51 7.72 -7.02 1.83
N SER A 52 7.94 -6.15 0.85
CA SER A 52 9.21 -5.50 0.55
C SER A 52 8.99 -3.99 0.35
N THR A 53 10.03 -3.18 0.45
CA THR A 53 9.93 -1.76 0.07
C THR A 53 9.60 -1.65 -1.42
N PHE A 54 8.90 -0.58 -1.78
CA PHE A 54 8.47 -0.32 -3.15
C PHE A 54 8.87 1.10 -3.54
N GLN A 55 9.70 1.21 -4.58
CA GLN A 55 10.18 2.49 -5.14
C GLN A 55 10.81 3.41 -4.09
N GLU A 56 11.67 2.86 -3.23
CA GLU A 56 12.32 3.59 -2.12
C GLU A 56 13.07 4.84 -2.58
N ASP A 57 13.70 4.81 -3.76
CA ASP A 57 14.39 5.95 -4.37
C ASP A 57 13.48 7.15 -4.68
N GLN A 58 12.16 6.93 -4.75
CA GLN A 58 11.17 7.99 -4.99
C GLN A 58 10.60 8.59 -3.70
N TRP A 59 10.98 8.06 -2.53
CA TRP A 59 10.43 8.51 -1.26
C TRP A 59 11.00 9.88 -0.88
N SER A 60 10.13 10.81 -0.52
CA SER A 60 10.55 12.12 -0.03
C SER A 60 11.05 12.02 1.42
N PRO A 61 12.27 12.49 1.75
CA PRO A 61 12.79 12.40 3.10
C PRO A 61 12.02 13.33 4.05
N ILE A 62 11.87 12.87 5.30
CA ILE A 62 11.19 13.58 6.38
C ILE A 62 12.21 14.06 7.42
N TYR A 63 11.91 15.19 8.04
CA TYR A 63 12.80 15.90 8.96
C TYR A 63 12.08 16.34 10.22
N ASP A 64 12.83 16.51 11.29
CA ASP A 64 12.35 17.02 12.56
C ASP A 64 12.33 18.55 12.65
N ILE A 65 11.98 19.06 13.84
CA ILE A 65 11.92 20.51 14.11
C ILE A 65 13.29 21.20 14.04
N ASN A 66 14.39 20.46 14.19
CA ASN A 66 15.76 20.96 14.10
C ASN A 66 16.34 20.83 12.68
N HIS A 67 15.50 20.42 11.71
CA HIS A 67 15.89 20.14 10.33
C HIS A 67 16.89 18.98 10.21
N GLN A 68 16.89 18.05 11.17
CA GLN A 68 17.61 16.79 11.07
C GLN A 68 16.73 15.76 10.36
N GLN A 69 17.33 15.03 9.41
CA GLN A 69 16.62 13.97 8.69
C GLN A 69 16.32 12.81 9.64
N LEU A 70 15.08 12.34 9.62
CA LEU A 70 14.68 11.16 10.37
C LEU A 70 15.18 9.90 9.66
N THR A 71 15.74 8.98 10.43
CA THR A 71 16.37 7.77 9.89
C THR A 71 15.90 6.49 10.58
N LYS A 72 15.11 6.61 11.65
CA LYS A 72 14.66 5.49 12.49
C LYS A 72 13.16 5.25 12.38
N LEU A 73 12.57 5.55 11.22
CA LEU A 73 11.20 5.16 10.89
C LEU A 73 11.16 3.68 10.51
N LYS A 74 10.43 2.88 11.30
CA LYS A 74 10.18 1.46 11.01
C LYS A 74 8.74 1.27 10.60
N ILE A 75 8.51 0.53 9.51
CA ILE A 75 7.17 0.18 9.02
C ILE A 75 7.12 -1.33 8.88
N CYS A 76 6.18 -1.95 9.57
CA CYS A 76 5.89 -3.38 9.47
C CYS A 76 4.47 -3.55 8.91
N VAL A 77 4.34 -4.35 7.86
CA VAL A 77 3.06 -4.62 7.19
C VAL A 77 2.75 -6.10 7.27
N VAL A 78 1.55 -6.44 7.71
CA VAL A 78 1.08 -7.82 7.85
C VAL A 78 -0.26 -7.97 7.14
N ALA A 79 -0.40 -9.06 6.38
CA ALA A 79 -1.68 -9.46 5.81
C ALA A 79 -2.35 -10.48 6.72
N ASP A 80 -3.19 -10.01 7.65
CA ASP A 80 -3.78 -10.85 8.71
C ASP A 80 -4.79 -11.86 8.17
N LYS A 81 -5.58 -11.46 7.16
CA LYS A 81 -6.73 -12.23 6.68
C LYS A 81 -7.00 -12.01 5.20
N GLY A 82 -7.59 -13.02 4.58
CA GLY A 82 -8.21 -12.93 3.25
C GLY A 82 -7.38 -13.55 2.14
N PHE A 83 -6.12 -13.88 2.40
CA PHE A 83 -5.23 -14.51 1.44
C PHE A 83 -4.95 -15.95 1.85
N ASN A 84 -4.98 -16.86 0.88
CA ASN A 84 -4.59 -18.25 1.05
C ASN A 84 -3.56 -18.61 -0.01
N TYR A 85 -2.55 -19.41 0.33
CA TYR A 85 -1.60 -19.89 -0.65
C TYR A 85 -2.19 -21.07 -1.42
N SER A 86 -2.22 -20.96 -2.75
CA SER A 86 -2.62 -22.05 -3.64
C SER A 86 -1.38 -22.81 -4.10
N ILE A 87 -1.23 -24.06 -3.68
CA ILE A 87 -0.10 -24.91 -4.08
C ILE A 87 -0.14 -25.18 -5.59
N SER A 88 -1.34 -25.37 -6.17
CA SER A 88 -1.49 -25.62 -7.61
C SER A 88 -1.12 -24.42 -8.46
N ASP A 89 -1.41 -23.20 -7.99
CA ASP A 89 -1.14 -21.97 -8.74
C ASP A 89 0.21 -21.33 -8.36
N GLY A 90 0.87 -21.84 -7.33
CA GLY A 90 2.14 -21.33 -6.81
C GLY A 90 2.06 -19.90 -6.25
N CYS A 91 0.87 -19.37 -5.94
CA CYS A 91 0.67 -17.99 -5.54
C CYS A 91 -0.43 -17.79 -4.48
N PHE A 92 -0.47 -16.60 -3.88
CA PHE A 92 -1.56 -16.21 -2.97
C PHE A 92 -2.82 -15.84 -3.74
N VAL A 93 -3.94 -16.34 -3.29
CA VAL A 93 -5.27 -16.08 -3.86
C VAL A 93 -6.18 -15.40 -2.84
N ASN A 94 -6.89 -14.38 -3.30
CA ASN A 94 -8.01 -13.77 -2.59
C ASN A 94 -9.23 -13.81 -3.51
N GLN A 95 -10.37 -14.26 -2.98
CA GLN A 95 -11.63 -14.24 -3.74
C GLN A 95 -12.26 -12.86 -3.64
N LYS A 96 -12.62 -12.26 -4.77
CA LYS A 96 -13.20 -10.90 -4.84
C LYS A 96 -14.38 -10.62 -3.89
N LYS A 97 -15.13 -11.66 -3.47
CA LYS A 97 -16.25 -11.52 -2.52
C LYS A 97 -15.84 -11.55 -1.04
N ASN A 98 -14.60 -11.94 -0.75
CA ASN A 98 -14.05 -12.04 0.58
C ASN A 98 -13.23 -10.78 0.89
N HIS A 99 -13.43 -10.23 2.07
CA HIS A 99 -12.59 -9.13 2.56
C HIS A 99 -11.22 -9.65 2.95
N PHE A 100 -10.22 -8.80 2.78
CA PHE A 100 -8.90 -8.99 3.37
C PHE A 100 -8.67 -7.93 4.46
N GLN A 101 -7.69 -8.18 5.31
CA GLN A 101 -7.27 -7.28 6.38
C GLN A 101 -5.75 -7.11 6.31
N ILE A 102 -5.30 -5.87 6.39
CA ILE A 102 -3.90 -5.50 6.50
C ILE A 102 -3.71 -4.73 7.81
N SER A 103 -2.71 -5.10 8.59
CA SER A 103 -2.23 -4.35 9.75
C SER A 103 -0.91 -3.68 9.40
N VAL A 104 -0.78 -2.39 9.74
CA VAL A 104 0.44 -1.62 9.54
C VAL A 104 0.89 -1.06 10.88
N ASN A 105 2.08 -1.45 11.34
CA ASN A 105 2.73 -0.88 12.51
C ASN A 105 3.77 0.13 12.04
N ILE A 106 3.68 1.36 12.54
CA ILE A 106 4.59 2.46 12.21
C ILE A 106 5.23 2.96 13.50
N GLU A 107 6.55 2.89 13.58
CA GLU A 107 7.33 3.36 14.72
C GLU A 107 8.29 4.46 14.28
N ALA A 108 8.16 5.64 14.87
CA ALA A 108 9.11 6.73 14.69
C ALA A 108 10.01 6.81 15.95
N ASN A 109 11.20 6.22 15.87
CA ASN A 109 12.11 6.07 17.02
C ASN A 109 13.23 7.13 17.06
N ASP A 110 13.14 8.16 16.22
CA ASP A 110 14.01 9.33 16.30
C ASP A 110 13.66 10.19 17.52
N GLU A 111 14.61 10.99 18.00
CA GLU A 111 14.44 11.80 19.23
C GLU A 111 13.31 12.83 19.12
N ASN A 112 13.15 13.40 17.93
CA ASN A 112 12.12 14.38 17.63
C ASN A 112 11.13 13.83 16.60
N PRO A 113 9.83 14.19 16.70
CA PRO A 113 8.82 13.72 15.77
C PRO A 113 8.96 14.37 14.38
N PRO A 114 8.40 13.75 13.32
CA PRO A 114 8.33 14.34 11.99
C PRO A 114 7.64 15.70 11.99
N LYS A 115 8.30 16.70 11.40
CA LYS A 115 7.78 18.07 11.28
C LYS A 115 7.71 18.55 9.84
N PHE A 116 8.67 18.16 9.01
CA PHE A 116 8.80 18.62 7.64
C PHE A 116 9.02 17.46 6.66
N VAL A 117 8.64 17.66 5.41
CA VAL A 117 8.97 16.79 4.27
C VAL A 117 9.71 17.61 3.24
N LYS A 118 10.74 17.03 2.61
CA LYS A 118 11.49 17.68 1.54
C LYS A 118 11.03 17.16 0.19
N VAL A 119 10.46 18.03 -0.63
CA VAL A 119 9.98 17.72 -1.98
C VAL A 119 10.71 18.64 -2.96
N ASP A 120 11.34 18.07 -3.98
CA ASP A 120 12.09 18.81 -5.01
C ASP A 120 13.09 19.84 -4.44
N GLY A 121 13.75 19.49 -3.34
CA GLY A 121 14.72 20.34 -2.66
C GLY A 121 14.13 21.34 -1.65
N VAL A 122 12.81 21.49 -1.60
CA VAL A 122 12.10 22.47 -0.76
C VAL A 122 11.48 21.79 0.46
N MET A 123 11.63 22.42 1.63
CA MET A 123 11.06 21.94 2.89
C MET A 123 9.62 22.44 3.08
N HIS A 124 8.71 21.52 3.35
CA HIS A 124 7.30 21.82 3.60
C HIS A 124 6.85 21.29 4.98
N PRO A 125 6.09 22.06 5.77
CA PRO A 125 5.56 21.57 7.03
C PRO A 125 4.54 20.46 6.78
N ILE A 126 4.67 19.36 7.51
CA ILE A 126 3.72 18.23 7.47
C ILE A 126 2.41 18.69 8.10
N LYS A 127 1.31 18.58 7.34
CA LYS A 127 -0.05 18.89 7.82
C LYS A 127 -0.76 17.66 8.38
N ALA A 128 -0.55 16.51 7.74
CA ALA A 128 -1.15 15.23 8.08
C ALA A 128 -0.28 14.12 7.50
N ILE A 129 -0.27 12.98 8.19
CA ILE A 129 0.28 11.71 7.69
C ILE A 129 -0.93 10.83 7.38
N LYS A 130 -0.91 10.15 6.24
CA LYS A 130 -2.00 9.26 5.83
C LYS A 130 -1.46 7.94 5.34
N LEU A 131 -2.20 6.88 5.63
CA LEU A 131 -1.99 5.54 5.10
C LEU A 131 -2.93 5.31 3.92
N ALA A 132 -2.36 5.02 2.76
CA ALA A 132 -3.09 4.75 1.53
C ALA A 132 -2.78 3.34 1.03
N PHE A 133 -3.80 2.67 0.48
CA PHE A 133 -3.67 1.35 -0.12
C PHE A 133 -4.12 1.38 -1.57
N CYS A 134 -3.28 0.87 -2.46
CA CYS A 134 -3.60 0.59 -3.86
C CYS A 134 -3.05 -0.78 -4.23
N GLY A 135 -3.71 -1.47 -5.16
CA GLY A 135 -3.09 -2.58 -5.88
C GLY A 135 -2.41 -2.07 -7.14
N VAL A 136 -1.44 -2.82 -7.64
CA VAL A 136 -0.84 -2.59 -8.97
C VAL A 136 -0.85 -3.89 -9.74
N LYS A 137 -0.93 -3.80 -11.08
CA LYS A 137 -0.80 -4.99 -11.93
C LYS A 137 0.67 -5.40 -12.04
N ALA A 138 0.97 -6.68 -11.85
CA ALA A 138 2.34 -7.18 -11.90
C ALA A 138 3.00 -6.97 -13.27
N GLU A 139 2.22 -7.03 -14.35
CA GLU A 139 2.65 -6.79 -15.72
C GLU A 139 2.77 -5.31 -16.09
N MET A 140 2.19 -4.40 -15.30
CA MET A 140 2.16 -2.96 -15.56
C MET A 140 2.04 -2.18 -14.24
N LEU A 141 3.19 -1.88 -13.63
CA LEU A 141 3.27 -1.25 -12.30
C LEU A 141 2.67 0.17 -12.24
N THR A 142 2.50 0.83 -13.39
CA THR A 142 1.82 2.12 -13.51
C THR A 142 0.28 1.99 -13.53
N SER A 143 -0.25 0.77 -13.66
CA SER A 143 -1.68 0.51 -13.65
C SER A 143 -2.15 0.19 -12.23
N GLU A 144 -2.77 1.18 -11.60
CA GLU A 144 -3.35 1.03 -10.26
C GLU A 144 -4.69 0.26 -10.27
N ILE A 145 -4.97 -0.41 -9.15
CA ILE A 145 -6.21 -1.10 -8.83
C ILE A 145 -6.74 -0.49 -7.53
N GLN A 146 -7.88 0.19 -7.62
CA GLN A 146 -8.50 0.84 -6.46
C GLN A 146 -8.95 -0.20 -5.42
N ILE A 147 -8.55 0.03 -4.17
CA ILE A 147 -9.05 -0.73 -3.02
C ILE A 147 -10.41 -0.17 -2.59
N LYS A 148 -11.32 -1.06 -2.20
CA LYS A 148 -12.64 -0.71 -1.70
C LYS A 148 -12.85 -1.25 -0.30
N GLN A 149 -13.46 -0.43 0.55
CA GLN A 149 -13.87 -0.81 1.88
C GLN A 149 -15.36 -1.10 1.90
N SER A 150 -15.74 -2.23 2.49
CA SER A 150 -17.16 -2.59 2.60
C SER A 150 -17.77 -1.99 3.86
N GLN A 151 -19.00 -1.50 3.72
CA GLN A 151 -19.79 -0.97 4.82
C GLN A 151 -20.73 -2.03 5.40
N THR A 152 -21.39 -1.72 6.52
CA THR A 152 -22.37 -2.59 7.19
C THR A 152 -23.54 -2.97 6.29
N ASP A 153 -23.92 -2.08 5.36
CA ASP A 153 -24.94 -2.33 4.33
C ASP A 153 -24.42 -3.12 3.11
N ARG A 154 -23.16 -3.61 3.19
CA ARG A 154 -22.45 -4.38 2.16
C ARG A 154 -22.18 -3.62 0.86
N LYS A 155 -22.36 -2.29 0.82
CA LYS A 155 -21.94 -1.49 -0.33
C LYS A 155 -20.44 -1.19 -0.22
N PRO A 156 -19.64 -1.53 -1.24
CA PRO A 156 -18.23 -1.19 -1.24
C PRO A 156 -18.05 0.27 -1.67
N ILE A 157 -17.39 1.07 -0.85
CA ILE A 157 -16.96 2.43 -1.17
C ILE A 157 -15.46 2.43 -1.49
N PRO A 158 -14.95 3.39 -2.30
CA PRO A 158 -13.51 3.62 -2.40
C PRO A 158 -12.87 3.75 -1.02
N HIS A 159 -11.72 3.12 -0.82
CA HIS A 159 -10.93 3.32 0.38
C HIS A 159 -10.16 4.63 0.24
N ASP A 160 -10.54 5.65 1.01
CA ASP A 160 -9.80 6.89 1.11
C ASP A 160 -8.60 6.74 2.06
N PRO A 161 -7.49 7.46 1.84
CA PRO A 161 -6.36 7.42 2.76
C PRO A 161 -6.78 7.75 4.20
N VAL A 162 -6.46 6.86 5.12
CA VAL A 162 -6.80 6.94 6.55
C VAL A 162 -5.65 7.54 7.37
N MET A 163 -5.91 8.01 8.58
CA MET A 163 -4.87 8.47 9.52
C MET A 163 -4.73 7.49 10.68
#